data_AF-A0A6B3NTW4-F1
#
_entry.id   AF-A0A6B3NTW4-F1
#
_cell.length_a   1.000
_cell.length_b   1.000
_cell.length_c   1.000
_cell.angle_alpha   90.00
_cell.angle_beta   90.00
_cell.angle_gamma   90.00
#
_symmetry.space_group_name_H-M   'P 1'
#
loop_
_entity.id
_entity.type
_entity.pdbx_description
1 polymer ?
#
loop_
_entity_poly.entity_id
_entity_poly.type
_entity_poly.pdbx_seq_one_letter_code
_entity_poly.pdbx_strand_id
1 'polypeptide(L)'
;MYYWNKENFEGLRHIGQTYATRAGFAGFSQYCLLREKGLKKPAFKALDEFLAATRSLEVTQQRAITCEIADLAFSHGDTHQLLSYALTSFLRQVLRAWCDEGPALAEPYRWLGKLTGESAWLQAALAHDPQDQVALHQLANDELMQVDHMAHHLEESVFLGDEAVAAIKLDRAAALAVRIESEQARNYLNQEVRELRELLAAWNAYRVGERTIEFVDWCDVQGLSFRFSTAFYYTN
;
A
#
# COMPACT_ATOMS: atom_id res chain seq x y z
N MET A 1 17.85 -0.63 21.73
CA MET A 1 17.62 -1.08 20.34
C MET A 1 16.28 -1.83 20.14
N TYR A 2 15.24 -1.54 20.93
CA TYR A 2 13.93 -2.25 20.88
C TYR A 2 12.75 -1.37 20.43
N TYR A 3 12.93 -0.07 20.27
CA TYR A 3 11.81 0.85 20.05
C TYR A 3 11.27 0.81 18.61
N TRP A 4 12.13 0.59 17.61
CA TRP A 4 11.75 0.74 16.20
C TRP A 4 10.96 -0.44 15.60
N ASN A 5 10.84 -1.57 16.32
CA ASN A 5 10.11 -2.76 15.84
C ASN A 5 8.99 -3.17 16.81
N LYS A 6 8.65 -2.28 17.74
CA LYS A 6 7.71 -2.55 18.82
C LYS A 6 6.31 -2.83 18.28
N GLU A 7 5.80 -1.96 17.40
CA GLU A 7 4.47 -2.06 16.81
C GLU A 7 4.28 -3.36 16.03
N ASN A 8 5.28 -3.76 15.24
CA ASN A 8 5.24 -5.03 14.52
C ASN A 8 5.20 -6.25 15.46
N PHE A 9 6.01 -6.27 16.53
CA PHE A 9 5.97 -7.39 17.48
C PHE A 9 4.68 -7.41 18.29
N GLU A 10 4.18 -6.26 18.72
CA GLU A 10 2.90 -6.14 19.42
C GLU A 10 1.73 -6.54 18.51
N GLY A 11 1.76 -6.15 17.24
CA GLY A 11 0.81 -6.56 16.21
C GLY A 11 0.80 -8.07 15.98
N LEU A 12 1.98 -8.68 15.79
CA LEU A 12 2.11 -10.14 15.69
C LEU A 12 1.57 -10.86 16.92
N ARG A 13 1.83 -10.33 18.13
CA ARG A 13 1.29 -10.89 19.38
C ARG A 13 -0.23 -10.84 19.40
N HIS A 14 -0.79 -9.67 19.10
CA HIS A 14 -2.23 -9.42 19.14
C HIS A 14 -2.96 -10.32 18.14
N ILE A 15 -2.45 -10.41 16.91
CA ILE A 15 -2.94 -11.31 15.87
C ILE A 15 -2.87 -12.75 16.36
N GLY A 16 -1.70 -13.19 16.84
CA GLY A 16 -1.50 -14.54 17.32
C GLY A 16 -2.51 -14.93 18.41
N GLN A 17 -2.73 -14.05 19.39
CA GLN A 17 -3.68 -14.26 20.48
C GLN A 17 -5.13 -14.32 20.00
N THR A 18 -5.52 -13.38 19.13
CA THR A 18 -6.88 -13.30 18.58
C THR A 18 -7.25 -14.54 17.78
N TYR A 19 -6.31 -15.06 16.99
CA TYR A 19 -6.53 -16.21 16.13
C TYR A 19 -6.33 -17.56 16.82
N ALA A 20 -5.88 -17.58 18.08
CA ALA A 20 -5.64 -18.81 18.83
C ALA A 20 -6.93 -19.63 19.05
N THR A 21 -8.07 -18.94 19.17
CA THR A 21 -9.40 -19.54 19.39
C THR A 21 -10.20 -19.68 18.10
N ARG A 22 -9.69 -19.17 16.96
CA ARG A 22 -10.41 -19.21 15.69
C ARG A 22 -10.19 -20.56 15.00
N ALA A 23 -11.30 -21.25 14.73
CA ALA A 23 -11.27 -22.54 14.04
C ALA A 23 -10.56 -22.42 12.68
N GLY A 24 -9.64 -23.34 12.41
CA GLY A 24 -8.83 -23.35 11.19
C GLY A 24 -7.54 -22.52 11.23
N PHE A 25 -7.31 -21.69 12.26
CA PHE A 25 -6.16 -20.76 12.31
C PHE A 25 -5.11 -21.09 13.37
N ALA A 26 -5.20 -22.23 14.05
CA ALA A 26 -4.28 -22.59 15.13
C ALA A 26 -2.79 -22.55 14.70
N GLY A 27 -2.47 -23.07 13.51
CA GLY A 27 -1.09 -23.03 12.98
C GLY A 27 -0.64 -21.62 12.59
N PHE A 28 -1.53 -20.78 12.07
CA PHE A 28 -1.25 -19.37 11.77
C PHE A 28 -1.04 -18.54 13.05
N SER A 29 -1.87 -18.75 14.07
CA SER A 29 -1.70 -18.17 15.41
C SER A 29 -0.33 -18.53 15.97
N GLN A 30 0.04 -19.81 15.93
CA GLN A 30 1.34 -20.28 16.41
C GLN A 30 2.50 -19.67 15.65
N TYR A 31 2.40 -19.54 14.32
CA TYR A 31 3.37 -18.82 13.51
C TYR A 31 3.56 -17.38 14.01
N CYS A 32 2.48 -16.62 14.20
CA CYS A 32 2.54 -15.22 14.65
C CYS A 32 3.21 -15.09 16.03
N LEU A 33 2.80 -15.92 17.00
CA LEU A 33 3.35 -15.92 18.36
C LEU A 33 4.84 -16.32 18.40
N LEU A 34 5.28 -17.21 17.51
CA LEU A 34 6.69 -17.60 17.40
C LEU A 34 7.52 -16.51 16.69
N ARG A 35 6.97 -15.86 15.65
CA ARG A 35 7.62 -14.73 14.98
C ARG A 35 7.85 -13.57 15.93
N GLU A 36 6.86 -13.27 16.75
CA GLU A 36 6.92 -12.23 17.77
C GLU A 36 8.08 -12.45 18.76
N LYS A 37 8.33 -13.71 19.16
CA LYS A 37 9.45 -14.10 20.03
C LYS A 37 10.81 -14.17 19.32
N GLY A 38 10.88 -13.84 18.03
CA GLY A 38 12.09 -13.98 17.21
C GLY A 38 12.45 -15.42 16.86
N LEU A 39 11.57 -16.41 17.10
CA LEU A 39 11.82 -17.83 16.87
C LEU A 39 11.56 -18.22 15.41
N LYS A 40 12.42 -17.75 14.49
CA LYS A 40 12.24 -17.87 13.02
C LYS A 40 12.05 -19.32 12.53
N LYS A 41 12.90 -20.26 12.96
CA LYS A 41 12.83 -21.67 12.50
C LYS A 41 11.54 -22.37 12.98
N PRO A 42 11.19 -22.36 14.28
CA PRO A 42 9.91 -22.89 14.74
C PRO A 42 8.70 -22.21 14.07
N ALA A 43 8.76 -20.88 13.89
CA ALA A 43 7.66 -20.15 13.26
C ALA A 43 7.39 -20.66 11.84
N PHE A 44 8.42 -20.82 11.01
CA PHE A 44 8.23 -21.31 9.65
C PHE A 44 7.76 -22.76 9.60
N LYS A 45 8.20 -23.61 10.53
CA LYS A 45 7.64 -24.95 10.65
C LYS A 45 6.12 -24.92 10.91
N ALA A 46 5.67 -24.08 11.85
CA ALA A 46 4.25 -23.92 12.15
C ALA A 46 3.47 -23.34 10.94
N LEU A 47 4.09 -22.43 10.19
CA LEU A 47 3.50 -21.90 8.96
C LEU A 47 3.38 -22.96 7.87
N ASP A 48 4.42 -23.76 7.65
CA ASP A 48 4.41 -24.82 6.63
C ASP A 48 3.32 -25.87 6.93
N GLU A 49 3.18 -26.26 8.20
CA GLU A 49 2.11 -27.14 8.67
C GLU A 49 0.72 -26.53 8.46
N PHE A 50 0.55 -25.24 8.78
CA PHE A 50 -0.68 -24.49 8.52
C PHE A 50 -1.03 -24.45 7.03
N LEU A 51 -0.06 -24.13 6.18
CA LEU A 51 -0.27 -24.05 4.73
C LEU A 51 -0.59 -25.42 4.12
N ALA A 52 0.07 -26.48 4.58
CA ALA A 52 -0.23 -27.85 4.14
C ALA A 52 -1.67 -28.26 4.53
N ALA A 53 -2.08 -28.00 5.78
CA ALA A 53 -3.44 -28.27 6.22
C ALA A 53 -4.45 -27.45 5.42
N THR A 54 -4.19 -26.15 5.20
CA THR A 54 -5.07 -25.26 4.44
C THR A 54 -5.26 -25.74 3.00
N ARG A 55 -4.21 -26.23 2.33
CA ARG A 55 -4.30 -26.78 0.97
C ARG A 55 -5.19 -28.02 0.84
N SER A 56 -5.38 -28.77 1.93
CA SER A 56 -6.27 -29.94 1.96
C SER A 56 -7.74 -29.61 2.21
N LEU A 57 -8.06 -28.34 2.50
CA LEU A 57 -9.43 -27.88 2.70
C LEU A 57 -10.17 -27.71 1.37
N GLU A 58 -11.49 -27.63 1.45
CA GLU A 58 -12.32 -27.24 0.32
C GLU A 58 -11.93 -25.86 -0.23
N VAL A 59 -12.07 -25.66 -1.53
CA VAL A 59 -11.66 -24.40 -2.21
C VAL A 59 -12.32 -23.17 -1.57
N THR A 60 -13.59 -23.28 -1.17
CA THR A 60 -14.31 -22.20 -0.48
C THR A 60 -13.69 -21.82 0.85
N GLN A 61 -13.17 -22.80 1.61
CA GLN A 61 -12.46 -22.56 2.87
C GLN A 61 -11.08 -21.95 2.63
N GLN A 62 -10.35 -22.40 1.61
CA GLN A 62 -9.07 -21.81 1.21
C GLN A 62 -9.22 -20.32 0.86
N ARG A 63 -10.27 -19.97 0.11
CA ARG A 63 -10.62 -18.60 -0.25
C ARG A 63 -10.95 -17.76 0.97
N ALA A 64 -11.78 -18.28 1.88
CA ALA A 64 -12.14 -17.57 3.11
C ALA A 64 -10.90 -17.25 3.97
N ILE A 65 -10.03 -18.24 4.18
CA ILE A 65 -8.76 -18.06 4.91
C ILE A 65 -7.86 -17.04 4.19
N THR A 66 -7.79 -17.12 2.87
CA THR A 66 -6.96 -16.21 2.06
C THR A 66 -7.43 -14.76 2.18
N CYS A 67 -8.74 -14.51 2.09
CA CYS A 67 -9.31 -13.17 2.22
C CYS A 67 -9.10 -12.61 3.63
N GLU A 68 -9.26 -13.45 4.64
CA GLU A 68 -9.06 -13.05 6.03
C GLU A 68 -7.61 -12.68 6.34
N ILE A 69 -6.64 -13.47 5.85
CA ILE A 69 -5.22 -13.15 6.02
C ILE A 69 -4.84 -11.90 5.22
N ALA A 70 -5.37 -11.73 4.00
CA ALA A 70 -5.12 -10.55 3.19
C ALA A 70 -5.68 -9.29 3.87
N ASP A 71 -6.93 -9.32 4.31
CA ASP A 71 -7.55 -8.23 5.05
C ASP A 71 -6.74 -7.87 6.30
N LEU A 72 -6.34 -8.88 7.08
CA LEU A 72 -5.53 -8.67 8.26
C LEU A 72 -4.20 -7.98 7.94
N ALA A 73 -3.51 -8.43 6.90
CA ALA A 73 -2.21 -7.90 6.50
C ALA A 73 -2.28 -6.45 6.02
N PHE A 74 -3.36 -6.07 5.35
CA PHE A 74 -3.51 -4.71 4.80
C PHE A 74 -4.24 -3.75 5.74
N SER A 75 -4.97 -4.26 6.73
CA SER A 75 -5.56 -3.47 7.82
C SER A 75 -4.57 -3.21 8.97
N HIS A 76 -3.46 -3.97 9.06
CA HIS A 76 -2.40 -3.80 10.06
C HIS A 76 -1.04 -3.53 9.41
N GLY A 77 -0.93 -2.40 8.67
CA GLY A 77 0.27 -2.04 7.92
C GLY A 77 1.57 -2.03 8.73
N ASP A 78 1.49 -1.74 10.03
CA ASP A 78 2.65 -1.70 10.93
C ASP A 78 3.20 -3.10 11.26
N THR A 79 2.42 -4.16 11.01
CA THR A 79 2.84 -5.56 11.18
C THR A 79 3.49 -6.11 9.91
N HIS A 80 4.50 -5.40 9.42
CA HIS A 80 5.20 -5.68 8.16
C HIS A 80 5.83 -7.09 8.08
N GLN A 81 6.01 -7.78 9.21
CA GLN A 81 6.56 -9.14 9.25
C GLN A 81 5.53 -10.27 9.11
N LEU A 82 4.23 -9.95 9.06
CA LEU A 82 3.15 -10.94 8.99
C LEU A 82 3.26 -11.82 7.73
N LEU A 83 3.38 -11.18 6.57
CA LEU A 83 3.44 -11.84 5.27
C LEU A 83 4.85 -12.32 4.95
N SER A 84 5.14 -13.58 5.28
CA SER A 84 6.34 -14.25 4.78
C SER A 84 6.21 -14.60 3.29
N TYR A 85 7.34 -14.88 2.63
CA TYR A 85 7.33 -15.32 1.23
C TYR A 85 6.42 -16.53 0.98
N ALA A 86 6.47 -17.55 1.85
CA ALA A 86 5.65 -18.76 1.69
C ALA A 86 4.16 -18.46 1.83
N LEU A 87 3.79 -17.59 2.78
CA LEU A 87 2.41 -17.16 2.96
C LEU A 87 1.94 -16.33 1.76
N THR A 88 2.70 -15.31 1.35
CA THR A 88 2.39 -14.47 0.19
C THR A 88 2.23 -15.31 -1.09
N SER A 89 3.11 -16.29 -1.30
CA SER A 89 3.03 -17.20 -2.45
C SER A 89 1.75 -18.04 -2.44
N PHE A 90 1.36 -18.58 -1.28
CA PHE A 90 0.10 -19.30 -1.13
C PHE A 90 -1.12 -18.41 -1.43
N LEU A 91 -1.19 -17.22 -0.83
CA LEU A 91 -2.31 -16.29 -1.05
C LEU A 91 -2.44 -15.92 -2.54
N ARG A 92 -1.32 -15.59 -3.19
CA ARG A 92 -1.28 -15.29 -4.63
C ARG A 92 -1.78 -16.46 -5.47
N GLN A 93 -1.38 -17.68 -5.13
CA GLN A 93 -1.82 -18.88 -5.85
C GLN A 93 -3.34 -19.07 -5.76
N VAL A 94 -3.92 -18.96 -4.56
CA VAL A 94 -5.37 -19.11 -4.35
C VAL A 94 -6.13 -17.99 -5.06
N LEU A 95 -5.71 -16.74 -4.90
CA LEU A 95 -6.36 -15.58 -5.52
C LEU A 95 -6.26 -15.61 -7.04
N ARG A 96 -5.11 -16.03 -7.59
CA ARG A 96 -4.92 -16.11 -9.03
C ARG A 96 -5.81 -17.16 -9.65
N ALA A 97 -5.81 -18.37 -9.09
CA ALA A 97 -6.71 -19.44 -9.53
C ALA A 97 -8.18 -18.98 -9.46
N TRP A 98 -8.55 -18.27 -8.40
CA TRP A 98 -9.90 -17.72 -8.27
C TRP A 98 -10.20 -16.65 -9.33
N CYS A 99 -9.28 -15.73 -9.62
CA CYS A 99 -9.46 -14.74 -10.70
C CYS A 99 -9.59 -15.39 -12.07
N ASP A 100 -8.83 -16.46 -12.33
CA ASP A 100 -8.83 -17.18 -13.61
C ASP A 100 -10.18 -17.91 -13.85
N GLU A 101 -10.96 -18.20 -12.80
CA GLU A 101 -12.34 -18.70 -12.91
C GLU A 101 -13.35 -17.61 -13.32
N GLY A 102 -12.97 -16.33 -13.31
CA GLY A 102 -13.84 -15.20 -13.68
C GLY A 102 -15.03 -14.95 -12.74
N PRO A 103 -14.86 -14.94 -11.41
CA PRO A 103 -15.96 -14.72 -10.48
C PRO A 103 -16.53 -13.32 -10.63
N ALA A 104 -17.86 -13.19 -10.51
CA ALA A 104 -18.54 -11.91 -10.42
C ALA A 104 -18.42 -11.29 -9.01
N LEU A 105 -17.20 -11.24 -8.46
CA LEU A 105 -16.88 -10.75 -7.12
C LEU A 105 -15.62 -9.89 -7.20
N ALA A 106 -15.62 -8.71 -6.57
CA ALA A 106 -14.45 -7.84 -6.55
C ALA A 106 -13.30 -8.36 -5.67
N GLU A 107 -13.63 -9.10 -4.62
CA GLU A 107 -12.71 -9.56 -3.57
C GLU A 107 -11.41 -10.24 -4.06
N PRO A 108 -11.44 -11.26 -4.95
CA PRO A 108 -10.22 -11.89 -5.42
C PRO A 108 -9.31 -10.92 -6.17
N TYR A 109 -9.88 -10.05 -7.00
CA TYR A 109 -9.16 -9.03 -7.76
C TYR A 109 -8.57 -7.97 -6.83
N ARG A 110 -9.34 -7.50 -5.84
CA ARG A 110 -8.91 -6.53 -4.81
C ARG A 110 -7.66 -7.04 -4.10
N TRP A 111 -7.72 -8.25 -3.54
CA TRP A 111 -6.62 -8.78 -2.74
C TRP A 111 -5.41 -9.17 -3.59
N LEU A 112 -5.63 -9.66 -4.81
CA LEU A 112 -4.52 -9.94 -5.72
C LEU A 112 -3.78 -8.64 -6.08
N GLY A 113 -4.51 -7.57 -6.40
CA GLY A 113 -3.95 -6.25 -6.68
C GLY A 113 -3.17 -5.68 -5.50
N LYS A 114 -3.70 -5.78 -4.28
CA LYS A 114 -2.99 -5.37 -3.06
C LYS A 114 -1.70 -6.17 -2.83
N LEU A 115 -1.68 -7.46 -3.16
CA LEU A 115 -0.50 -8.32 -2.99
C LEU A 115 0.56 -8.17 -4.07
N THR A 116 0.18 -7.82 -5.31
CA THR A 116 1.12 -7.70 -6.43
C THR A 116 1.54 -6.26 -6.71
N GLY A 117 0.72 -5.27 -6.31
CA GLY A 117 0.90 -3.87 -6.69
C GLY A 117 0.52 -3.59 -8.14
N GLU A 118 -0.08 -4.56 -8.86
CA GLU A 118 -0.50 -4.37 -10.23
C GLU A 118 -1.91 -3.75 -10.27
N SER A 119 -1.98 -2.50 -10.74
CA SER A 119 -3.22 -1.70 -10.79
C SER A 119 -4.33 -2.34 -11.64
N ALA A 120 -3.99 -3.18 -12.62
CA ALA A 120 -4.97 -3.88 -13.46
C ALA A 120 -5.94 -4.75 -12.63
N TRP A 121 -5.46 -5.39 -11.55
CA TRP A 121 -6.33 -6.17 -10.67
C TRP A 121 -7.26 -5.28 -9.83
N LEU A 122 -6.76 -4.13 -9.37
CA LEU A 122 -7.59 -3.18 -8.63
C LEU A 122 -8.66 -2.54 -9.53
N GLN A 123 -8.31 -2.27 -10.79
CA GLN A 123 -9.28 -1.81 -11.80
C GLN A 123 -10.33 -2.88 -12.09
N ALA A 124 -9.94 -4.16 -12.19
CA ALA A 124 -10.88 -5.27 -12.32
C ALA A 124 -11.80 -5.38 -11.09
N ALA A 125 -11.27 -5.19 -9.88
CA ALA A 125 -12.08 -5.13 -8.66
C ALA A 125 -13.16 -4.03 -8.76
N LEU A 126 -12.78 -2.82 -9.18
CA LEU A 126 -13.73 -1.71 -9.38
C LEU A 126 -14.74 -1.93 -10.52
N ALA A 127 -14.40 -2.77 -11.51
CA ALA A 127 -15.34 -3.14 -12.56
C ALA A 127 -16.45 -4.08 -12.03
N HIS A 128 -16.14 -4.89 -11.02
CA HIS A 128 -17.11 -5.77 -10.35
C HIS A 128 -17.85 -5.07 -9.20
N ASP A 129 -17.16 -4.23 -8.44
CA ASP A 129 -17.73 -3.39 -7.39
C ASP A 129 -17.16 -1.96 -7.47
N PRO A 130 -17.89 -1.03 -8.09
CA PRO A 130 -17.47 0.37 -8.16
C PRO A 130 -17.36 1.07 -6.80
N GLN A 131 -17.81 0.49 -5.69
CA GLN A 131 -17.68 1.08 -4.36
C GLN A 131 -16.64 0.35 -3.49
N ASP A 132 -15.81 -0.51 -4.07
CA ASP A 132 -14.75 -1.20 -3.35
C ASP A 132 -13.74 -0.18 -2.76
N GLN A 133 -13.87 0.07 -1.45
CA GLN A 133 -13.13 1.12 -0.74
C GLN A 133 -11.62 0.85 -0.72
N VAL A 134 -11.22 -0.42 -0.69
CA VAL A 134 -9.80 -0.80 -0.68
C VAL A 134 -9.16 -0.52 -2.04
N ALA A 135 -9.84 -0.90 -3.13
CA ALA A 135 -9.36 -0.64 -4.48
C ALA A 135 -9.34 0.87 -4.80
N LEU A 136 -10.38 1.61 -4.41
CA LEU A 136 -10.43 3.07 -4.54
C LEU A 136 -9.25 3.75 -3.85
N HIS A 137 -9.03 3.41 -2.58
CA HIS A 137 -7.96 3.99 -1.79
C HIS A 137 -6.58 3.65 -2.35
N GLN A 138 -6.35 2.37 -2.71
CA GLN A 138 -5.05 1.95 -3.23
C GLN A 138 -4.74 2.61 -4.57
N LEU A 139 -5.69 2.65 -5.52
CA LEU A 139 -5.47 3.28 -6.81
C LEU A 139 -5.23 4.79 -6.70
N ALA A 140 -5.95 5.48 -5.81
CA ALA A 140 -5.72 6.90 -5.56
C ALA A 140 -4.30 7.14 -5.04
N ASN A 141 -3.86 6.32 -4.07
CA ASN A 141 -2.53 6.38 -3.52
C ASN A 141 -1.44 6.04 -4.55
N ASP A 142 -1.65 5.03 -5.40
CA ASP A 142 -0.70 4.63 -6.44
C ASP A 142 -0.47 5.73 -7.49
N GLU A 143 -1.51 6.49 -7.82
CA GLU A 143 -1.38 7.65 -8.73
C GLU A 143 -0.60 8.79 -8.05
N LEU A 144 -0.85 9.06 -6.76
CA LEU A 144 -0.11 10.06 -5.99
C LEU A 144 1.37 9.70 -5.82
N MET A 145 1.66 8.46 -5.43
CA MET A 145 3.04 7.97 -5.26
C MET A 145 3.85 8.06 -6.55
N GLN A 146 3.22 7.88 -7.71
CA GLN A 146 3.90 8.06 -8.98
C GLN A 146 4.22 9.52 -9.27
N VAL A 147 3.34 10.46 -8.93
CA VAL A 147 3.61 11.90 -9.10
C VAL A 147 4.68 12.37 -8.11
N ASP A 148 4.61 11.91 -6.87
CA ASP A 148 5.67 12.13 -5.87
C ASP A 148 7.02 11.63 -6.39
N HIS A 149 7.07 10.40 -6.94
CA HIS A 149 8.26 9.89 -7.60
C HIS A 149 8.66 10.68 -8.88
N MET A 150 7.75 11.36 -9.58
CA MET A 150 8.19 12.25 -10.67
C MET A 150 8.86 13.52 -10.12
N ALA A 151 8.43 13.96 -8.94
CA ALA A 151 8.83 15.21 -8.30
C ALA A 151 9.99 15.07 -7.28
N HIS A 152 10.40 13.86 -6.90
CA HIS A 152 11.30 13.68 -5.76
C HIS A 152 12.71 14.27 -5.92
N HIS A 153 13.18 14.54 -7.15
CA HIS A 153 14.45 15.24 -7.40
C HIS A 153 14.29 16.74 -7.70
N LEU A 154 13.12 17.33 -7.38
CA LEU A 154 12.93 18.77 -7.58
C LEU A 154 13.84 19.62 -6.69
N GLU A 155 14.31 19.08 -5.56
CA GLU A 155 15.37 19.71 -4.76
C GLU A 155 16.70 19.88 -5.52
N GLU A 156 16.93 19.04 -6.54
CA GLU A 156 18.04 19.12 -7.49
C GLU A 156 17.65 19.84 -8.79
N SER A 157 16.50 20.53 -8.82
CA SER A 157 15.93 21.15 -10.01
C SER A 157 15.69 20.17 -11.17
N VAL A 158 15.37 18.91 -10.84
CA VAL A 158 15.12 17.84 -11.82
C VAL A 158 13.74 17.24 -11.61
N PHE A 159 12.92 17.29 -12.66
CA PHE A 159 11.68 16.54 -12.74
C PHE A 159 11.89 15.29 -13.60
N LEU A 160 11.59 14.11 -13.05
CA LEU A 160 11.84 12.82 -13.73
C LEU A 160 10.66 12.34 -14.60
N GLY A 161 9.56 13.09 -14.62
CA GLY A 161 8.34 12.72 -15.31
C GLY A 161 8.01 13.59 -16.52
N ASP A 162 6.79 13.40 -17.01
CA ASP A 162 6.11 14.30 -17.95
C ASP A 162 5.03 15.07 -17.20
N GLU A 163 5.00 16.40 -17.34
CA GLU A 163 4.10 17.25 -16.55
C GLU A 163 2.63 17.03 -16.90
N ALA A 164 2.31 16.70 -18.16
CA ALA A 164 0.95 16.38 -18.58
C ALA A 164 0.50 15.03 -18.02
N VAL A 165 1.39 14.03 -18.01
CA VAL A 165 1.14 12.74 -17.34
C VAL A 165 0.90 12.95 -15.85
N ALA A 166 1.73 13.75 -15.17
CA ALA A 166 1.56 14.05 -13.76
C ALA A 166 0.20 14.71 -13.47
N ALA A 167 -0.20 15.70 -14.28
CA ALA A 167 -1.50 16.34 -14.17
C ALA A 167 -2.67 15.34 -14.32
N ILE A 168 -2.61 14.45 -15.32
CA ILE A 168 -3.62 13.40 -15.52
C ILE A 168 -3.72 12.47 -14.31
N LYS A 169 -2.58 12.11 -13.70
CA LYS A 169 -2.56 11.25 -12.50
C LYS A 169 -3.20 11.94 -11.30
N LEU A 170 -2.91 13.23 -11.09
CA LEU A 170 -3.54 14.01 -10.02
C LEU A 170 -5.06 14.13 -10.22
N ASP A 171 -5.52 14.29 -11.46
CA ASP A 171 -6.95 14.30 -11.77
C ASP A 171 -7.62 12.94 -11.49
N ARG A 172 -6.95 11.84 -11.83
CA ARG A 172 -7.43 10.49 -11.52
C ARG A 172 -7.48 10.24 -10.01
N ALA A 173 -6.43 10.61 -9.27
CA ALA A 173 -6.39 10.49 -7.82
C ALA A 173 -7.55 11.26 -7.18
N ALA A 174 -7.78 12.51 -7.60
CA ALA A 174 -8.89 13.33 -7.12
C ALA A 174 -10.26 12.69 -7.43
N ALA A 175 -10.46 12.17 -8.64
CA ALA A 175 -11.70 11.53 -9.05
C ALA A 175 -12.00 10.25 -8.24
N LEU A 176 -10.96 9.48 -7.89
CA LEU A 176 -11.08 8.33 -7.01
C LEU A 176 -11.39 8.75 -5.57
N ALA A 177 -10.70 9.77 -5.05
CA ALA A 177 -10.85 10.25 -3.67
C ALA A 177 -12.28 10.70 -3.35
N VAL A 178 -12.99 11.31 -4.31
CA VAL A 178 -14.40 11.72 -4.13
C VAL A 178 -15.33 10.55 -3.77
N ARG A 179 -14.99 9.32 -4.19
CA ARG A 179 -15.79 8.11 -3.97
C ARG A 179 -15.44 7.39 -2.66
N ILE A 180 -14.42 7.86 -1.95
CA ILE A 180 -14.01 7.25 -0.67
C ILE A 180 -14.95 7.71 0.44
N GLU A 181 -15.49 6.75 1.17
CA GLU A 181 -16.47 6.96 2.25
C GLU A 181 -15.81 7.59 3.48
N SER A 182 -14.64 7.06 3.88
CA SER A 182 -13.88 7.57 5.02
C SER A 182 -13.49 9.03 4.78
N GLU A 183 -14.11 9.94 5.54
CA GLU A 183 -13.82 11.37 5.46
C GLU A 183 -12.35 11.66 5.75
N GLN A 184 -11.77 10.98 6.74
CA GLN A 184 -10.35 11.13 7.07
C GLN A 184 -9.46 10.77 5.88
N ALA A 185 -9.68 9.59 5.26
CA ALA A 185 -8.87 9.15 4.13
C ALA A 185 -9.07 10.04 2.89
N ARG A 186 -10.32 10.44 2.62
CA ARG A 186 -10.64 11.38 1.54
C ARG A 186 -9.97 12.75 1.74
N ASN A 187 -10.00 13.29 2.96
CA ASN A 187 -9.37 14.57 3.27
C ASN A 187 -7.85 14.48 3.14
N TYR A 188 -7.24 13.39 3.58
CA TYR A 188 -5.82 13.13 3.39
C TYR A 188 -5.45 13.10 1.90
N LEU A 189 -6.12 12.30 1.08
CA LEU A 189 -5.83 12.20 -0.36
C LEU A 189 -6.05 13.54 -1.08
N ASN A 190 -7.10 14.29 -0.74
CA ASN A 190 -7.36 15.60 -1.31
C ASN A 190 -6.28 16.63 -0.92
N GLN A 191 -5.71 16.51 0.28
CA GLN A 191 -4.58 17.32 0.72
C GLN A 191 -3.35 17.02 -0.15
N GLU A 192 -2.99 15.75 -0.31
CA GLU A 192 -1.84 15.34 -1.12
C GLU A 192 -2.00 15.77 -2.60
N VAL A 193 -3.20 15.60 -3.18
CA VAL A 193 -3.50 16.10 -4.53
C VAL A 193 -3.23 17.60 -4.65
N ARG A 194 -3.68 18.38 -3.65
CA ARG A 194 -3.53 19.84 -3.68
C ARG A 194 -2.07 20.25 -3.61
N GLU A 195 -1.32 19.69 -2.67
CA GLU A 195 0.10 20.00 -2.49
C GLU A 195 0.92 19.64 -3.75
N LEU A 196 0.68 18.47 -4.34
CA LEU A 196 1.38 18.08 -5.57
C LEU A 196 0.97 18.93 -6.78
N ARG A 197 -0.28 19.42 -6.85
CA ARG A 197 -0.70 20.37 -7.88
C ARG A 197 0.00 21.72 -7.73
N GLU A 198 0.11 22.22 -6.50
CA GLU A 198 0.83 23.47 -6.20
C GLU A 198 2.31 23.34 -6.58
N LEU A 199 2.94 22.21 -6.24
CA LEU A 199 4.31 21.89 -6.61
C LEU A 199 4.50 21.83 -8.14
N LEU A 200 3.64 21.11 -8.84
CA LEU A 200 3.70 21.00 -10.30
C LEU A 200 3.49 22.35 -10.99
N ALA A 201 2.59 23.19 -10.46
CA ALA A 201 2.38 24.54 -10.96
C ALA A 201 3.63 25.43 -10.78
N ALA A 202 4.26 25.37 -9.59
CA ALA A 202 5.50 26.08 -9.31
C ALA A 202 6.63 25.62 -10.24
N TRP A 203 6.80 24.31 -10.42
CA TRP A 203 7.78 23.75 -11.36
C TRP A 203 7.56 24.26 -12.79
N ASN A 204 6.31 24.23 -13.27
CA ASN A 204 5.98 24.73 -14.61
C ASN A 204 6.31 26.22 -14.77
N ALA A 205 5.99 27.04 -13.77
CA ALA A 205 6.32 28.47 -13.78
C ALA A 205 7.83 28.71 -13.80
N TYR A 206 8.59 28.00 -12.96
CA TYR A 206 10.04 28.03 -12.94
C TYR A 206 10.64 27.65 -14.31
N ARG A 207 10.13 26.58 -14.93
CA ARG A 207 10.66 26.05 -16.20
C ARG A 207 10.45 26.97 -17.39
N VAL A 208 9.39 27.79 -17.36
CA VAL A 208 9.09 28.79 -18.40
C VAL A 208 9.88 30.08 -18.20
N GLY A 209 10.31 30.36 -16.98
CA GLY A 209 11.09 31.55 -16.62
C GLY A 209 12.57 31.50 -17.00
N GLU A 210 13.27 32.58 -16.70
CA GLU A 210 14.73 32.65 -16.79
C GLU A 210 15.34 31.85 -15.62
N ARG A 211 15.76 30.61 -15.90
CA ARG A 211 16.34 29.66 -14.92
C ARG A 211 17.76 30.05 -14.50
N THR A 212 17.88 31.20 -13.84
CA THR A 212 19.16 31.78 -13.38
C THR A 212 19.60 31.26 -12.02
N ILE A 213 18.69 30.62 -11.29
CA ILE A 213 18.89 30.00 -9.97
C ILE A 213 18.24 28.61 -9.95
N GLU A 214 18.60 27.80 -8.95
CA GLU A 214 18.01 26.48 -8.73
C GLU A 214 16.53 26.62 -8.31
N PHE A 215 15.74 25.57 -8.52
CA PHE A 215 14.30 25.57 -8.26
C PHE A 215 13.98 25.87 -6.79
N VAL A 216 14.77 25.35 -5.85
CA VAL A 216 14.62 25.61 -4.41
C VAL A 216 14.80 27.10 -4.12
N ASP A 217 15.91 27.69 -4.57
CA ASP A 217 16.17 29.12 -4.40
C ASP A 217 15.11 29.98 -5.08
N TRP A 218 14.62 29.54 -6.24
CA TRP A 218 13.52 30.21 -6.93
C TRP A 218 12.24 30.18 -6.10
N CYS A 219 11.89 29.03 -5.51
CA CYS A 219 10.73 28.91 -4.63
C CYS A 219 10.84 29.87 -3.43
N ASP A 220 12.02 29.98 -2.81
CA ASP A 220 12.26 30.89 -1.69
C ASP A 220 12.05 32.35 -2.09
N VAL A 221 12.54 32.76 -3.27
CA VAL A 221 12.31 34.12 -3.81
C VAL A 221 10.81 34.38 -4.06
N GLN A 222 10.05 33.35 -4.47
CA GLN A 222 8.60 33.45 -4.64
C GLN A 222 7.80 33.30 -3.33
N GLY A 223 8.46 33.03 -2.19
CA GLY A 223 7.79 32.77 -0.92
C GLY A 223 7.00 31.46 -0.89
N LEU A 224 7.36 30.48 -1.73
CA LEU A 224 6.76 29.16 -1.80
C LEU A 224 7.53 28.18 -0.93
N SER A 225 6.82 27.34 -0.19
CA SER A 225 7.42 26.29 0.64
C SER A 225 6.75 24.95 0.38
N PHE A 226 7.57 23.92 0.16
CA PHE A 226 7.13 22.55 -0.13
C PHE A 226 7.83 21.55 0.80
N ARG A 227 7.29 20.34 0.95
CA ARG A 227 7.84 19.37 1.92
C ARG A 227 9.33 19.05 1.71
N PHE A 228 9.82 18.95 0.47
CA PHE A 228 11.25 18.69 0.18
C PHE A 228 12.17 19.85 0.61
N SER A 229 11.68 21.08 0.66
CA SER A 229 12.46 22.25 1.14
C SER A 229 12.82 22.17 2.63
N THR A 230 12.23 21.24 3.38
CA THR A 230 12.52 21.00 4.81
C THR A 230 13.42 19.79 5.07
N ALA A 231 13.97 19.14 4.04
CA ALA A 231 14.94 18.06 4.21
C ALA A 231 16.23 18.64 4.82
N PHE A 232 16.43 18.41 6.13
CA PHE A 232 17.63 18.82 6.84
C PHE A 232 18.84 18.11 6.25
N TYR A 233 19.69 18.83 5.51
CA TYR A 233 21.04 18.37 5.22
C TYR A 233 21.80 18.27 6.55
N TYR A 234 22.02 17.05 7.03
CA TYR A 234 23.01 16.82 8.09
C TYR A 234 24.37 17.26 7.53
N THR A 235 24.85 18.41 7.98
CA THR A 235 26.25 18.82 7.76
C THR A 235 27.14 17.82 8.49
N ASN A 236 27.95 17.09 7.72
CA ASN A 236 29.01 16.22 8.24
C ASN A 236 30.07 17.00 9.02
#